data_AF-A0A3N1XB56-F1
#
_entry.id   AF-A0A3N1XB56-F1
#
_cell.length_a   1.000
_cell.length_b   1.000
_cell.length_c   1.000
_cell.angle_alpha   90.00
_cell.angle_beta   90.00
_cell.angle_gamma   90.00
#
_symmetry.space_group_name_H-M   'P 1'
#
loop_
_entity.id
_entity.type
_entity.pdbx_description
1 polymer ?
#
loop_
_entity_poly.entity_id
_entity_poly.type
_entity_poly.pdbx_seq_one_letter_code
_entity_poly.pdbx_strand_id
1 'polypeptide(L)'
;MKKRFFSVFLVMALFFMGLTKVNVQAAESVVTFYKDSNNTGISVALNVGNYTAAQLSAAGFPNDIMSSLTVPNGYLVEVYEHDNFEGRKWTFTQSSSFVGNDCNDKMSSVKILAAVFYRDRDYRGDSIALQPGDYRLEQLNAAGIPNDWVSSIRIPNGWTVEVYENNNFNGTKWTFTASSTFVGNDCNDKMSSVRIKTSSTPVGDWSNFQAPTVVFIDNAKGHEGSNIFRTAIPNVEQMMKDTCLDICKKLYNNNSEARNNFTKLNLLLENSPGVAWKYGDAPEIYIGISAQYIADFYHRNGNNNELLLKEVSGILAHEGTHGYQYAPKNCGTYQPGTDFFGFIEGTADYVRNVTRGFTPERYPRKGGHWTDGYNTTGFFIEWIVNNKKPTFAIELNRTASDYSTWSWDTACRNITGEGVQALWNQYQQSLQ
;
A
#
# COMPACT_ATOMS: atom_id res chain seq x y z
N MET A 1 31.90 -83.89 6.40
CA MET A 1 33.29 -83.38 6.39
C MET A 1 33.25 -81.85 6.40
N LYS A 2 34.02 -81.24 7.31
CA LYS A 2 34.16 -79.79 7.50
C LYS A 2 34.75 -79.11 6.26
N LYS A 3 34.25 -77.92 5.90
CA LYS A 3 35.11 -76.80 5.47
C LYS A 3 34.57 -75.49 6.07
N ARG A 4 35.46 -74.81 6.78
CA ARG A 4 35.32 -73.47 7.40
C ARG A 4 35.89 -72.41 6.46
N PHE A 5 35.62 -71.15 6.84
CA PHE A 5 36.35 -69.90 6.60
C PHE A 5 35.74 -68.96 5.55
N PHE A 6 35.69 -67.63 5.70
CA PHE A 6 36.15 -66.68 6.74
C PHE A 6 35.25 -65.44 6.61
N SER A 7 34.82 -64.82 7.72
CA SER A 7 34.17 -63.51 7.73
C SER A 7 35.23 -62.41 7.65
N VAL A 8 35.08 -61.47 6.72
CA VAL A 8 35.86 -60.23 6.65
C VAL A 8 34.97 -59.09 7.11
N PHE A 9 35.32 -58.49 8.25
CA PHE A 9 34.74 -57.24 8.73
C PHE A 9 35.40 -56.07 7.98
N LEU A 10 34.61 -55.29 7.25
CA LEU A 10 35.03 -53.99 6.74
C LEU A 10 34.50 -52.91 7.69
N VAL A 11 35.41 -52.27 8.42
CA VAL A 11 35.11 -51.08 9.24
C VAL A 11 35.05 -49.89 8.29
N MET A 12 33.85 -49.35 8.07
CA MET A 12 33.66 -48.10 7.34
C MET A 12 33.53 -46.96 8.36
N ALA A 13 34.57 -46.14 8.46
CA ALA A 13 34.58 -44.95 9.28
C ALA A 13 33.58 -43.91 8.73
N LEU A 14 32.55 -43.59 9.53
CA LEU A 14 31.63 -42.49 9.25
C LEU A 14 32.35 -41.16 9.56
N PHE A 15 32.65 -40.41 8.50
CA PHE A 15 33.07 -39.03 8.57
C PHE A 15 31.86 -38.17 8.99
N PHE A 16 31.86 -37.64 10.22
CA PHE A 16 30.91 -36.64 10.66
C PHE A 16 31.28 -35.30 9.99
N MET A 17 30.73 -35.04 8.79
CA MET A 17 30.67 -33.68 8.25
C MET A 17 29.50 -32.98 8.93
N GLY A 18 29.81 -31.92 9.69
CA GLY A 18 28.81 -31.12 10.39
C GLY A 18 27.72 -30.63 9.43
N LEU A 19 26.48 -31.02 9.71
CA LEU A 19 25.30 -30.40 9.13
C LEU A 19 25.30 -28.93 9.55
N THR A 20 25.67 -28.03 8.63
CA THR A 20 25.25 -26.63 8.71
C THR A 20 23.72 -26.64 8.77
N LYS A 21 23.16 -26.21 9.90
CA LYS A 21 21.73 -25.89 10.00
C LYS A 21 21.42 -24.87 8.90
N VAL A 22 20.77 -25.32 7.84
CA VAL A 22 20.06 -24.41 6.93
C VAL A 22 19.04 -23.72 7.83
N ASN A 23 19.17 -22.41 8.00
CA ASN A 23 18.21 -21.60 8.73
C ASN A 23 16.95 -21.55 7.87
N VAL A 24 16.09 -22.55 8.00
CA VAL A 24 14.78 -22.56 7.35
C VAL A 24 13.97 -21.49 8.06
N GLN A 25 13.75 -20.36 7.37
CA GLN A 25 12.82 -19.34 7.79
C GLN A 25 11.47 -20.01 8.04
N ALA A 26 10.93 -19.91 9.25
CA ALA A 26 9.58 -20.39 9.54
C ALA A 26 8.62 -19.66 8.59
N ALA A 27 7.90 -20.42 7.77
CA ALA A 27 6.94 -19.84 6.84
C ALA A 27 5.69 -19.37 7.60
N GLU A 28 5.18 -18.19 7.24
CA GLU A 28 3.90 -17.68 7.74
C GLU A 28 2.79 -18.72 7.50
N SER A 29 1.87 -18.87 8.45
CA SER A 29 0.71 -19.73 8.26
C SER A 29 -0.21 -19.14 7.18
N VAL A 30 -0.68 -19.96 6.26
CA VAL A 30 -1.47 -19.52 5.09
C VAL A 30 -2.86 -20.14 5.12
N VAL A 31 -3.86 -19.39 4.64
CA VAL A 31 -5.20 -19.92 4.40
C VAL A 31 -5.18 -20.69 3.09
N THR A 32 -5.71 -21.91 3.08
CA THR A 32 -5.75 -22.72 1.86
C THR A 32 -7.20 -22.98 1.44
N PHE A 33 -7.52 -22.70 0.19
CA PHE A 33 -8.82 -22.96 -0.42
C PHE A 33 -8.72 -24.17 -1.34
N TYR A 34 -9.79 -24.97 -1.38
CA TYR A 34 -9.83 -26.23 -2.11
C TYR A 34 -11.03 -26.27 -3.02
N LYS A 35 -10.80 -26.80 -4.22
CA LYS A 35 -11.83 -27.02 -5.21
C LYS A 35 -12.87 -28.01 -4.69
N ASP A 36 -12.42 -29.13 -4.14
CA ASP A 36 -13.31 -30.21 -3.76
C ASP A 36 -13.56 -30.18 -2.23
N SER A 37 -14.59 -30.88 -1.79
CA SER A 37 -14.87 -31.05 -0.36
C SER A 37 -13.74 -31.82 0.37
N ASN A 38 -13.76 -31.77 1.70
CA ASN A 38 -12.81 -32.43 2.59
C ASN A 38 -11.35 -32.00 2.41
N ASN A 39 -11.11 -30.76 1.97
CA ASN A 39 -9.79 -30.18 1.76
C ASN A 39 -8.95 -30.97 0.73
N THR A 40 -9.58 -31.31 -0.40
CA THR A 40 -8.96 -32.10 -1.48
C THR A 40 -9.06 -31.40 -2.84
N GLY A 41 -8.40 -31.96 -3.86
CA GLY A 41 -8.42 -31.41 -5.22
C GLY A 41 -7.43 -30.27 -5.44
N ILE A 42 -7.70 -29.48 -6.49
CA ILE A 42 -6.94 -28.25 -6.79
C ILE A 42 -7.04 -27.31 -5.59
N SER A 43 -5.92 -26.71 -5.18
CA SER A 43 -5.89 -25.81 -4.04
C SER A 43 -5.00 -24.60 -4.28
N VAL A 44 -5.27 -23.53 -3.52
CA VAL A 44 -4.45 -22.33 -3.49
C VAL A 44 -4.23 -21.90 -2.05
N ALA A 45 -2.97 -21.63 -1.70
CA ALA A 45 -2.56 -21.13 -0.40
C ALA A 45 -2.24 -19.64 -0.49
N LEU A 46 -2.90 -18.84 0.33
CA LEU A 46 -2.86 -17.38 0.29
C LEU A 46 -2.51 -16.81 1.67
N ASN A 47 -1.67 -15.77 1.65
CA ASN A 47 -1.34 -14.98 2.85
C ASN A 47 -2.48 -14.00 3.18
N VAL A 48 -2.34 -13.24 4.27
CA VAL A 48 -3.20 -12.07 4.54
C VAL A 48 -3.22 -11.15 3.31
N GLY A 49 -4.41 -10.74 2.89
CA GLY A 49 -4.56 -9.94 1.69
C GLY A 49 -5.97 -9.94 1.12
N ASN A 50 -6.13 -9.19 0.03
CA ASN A 50 -7.36 -9.07 -0.72
C ASN A 50 -7.09 -9.62 -2.12
N TYR A 51 -7.92 -10.57 -2.58
CA TYR A 51 -7.73 -11.30 -3.82
C TYR A 51 -9.00 -11.23 -4.69
N THR A 52 -8.88 -10.66 -5.88
CA THR A 52 -9.92 -10.62 -6.93
C THR A 52 -9.96 -11.95 -7.71
N ALA A 53 -11.01 -12.13 -8.52
CA ALA A 53 -11.16 -13.31 -9.39
C ALA A 53 -9.95 -13.49 -10.31
N ALA A 54 -9.44 -12.39 -10.88
CA ALA A 54 -8.26 -12.40 -11.73
C ALA A 54 -7.00 -12.88 -10.98
N GLN A 55 -6.81 -12.41 -9.73
CA GLN A 55 -5.67 -12.81 -8.89
C GLN A 55 -5.77 -14.28 -8.47
N LEU A 56 -6.96 -14.77 -8.11
CA LEU A 56 -7.20 -16.18 -7.80
C LEU A 56 -6.93 -17.07 -9.01
N SER A 57 -7.47 -16.69 -10.18
CA SER A 57 -7.25 -17.41 -11.43
C SER A 57 -5.78 -17.44 -11.83
N ALA A 58 -5.05 -16.32 -11.69
CA ALA A 58 -3.61 -16.26 -11.93
C ALA A 58 -2.80 -17.14 -10.96
N ALA A 59 -3.30 -17.32 -9.72
CA ALA A 59 -2.73 -18.25 -8.74
C ALA A 59 -3.15 -19.73 -8.98
N GLY A 60 -3.85 -20.01 -10.09
CA GLY A 60 -4.26 -21.37 -10.46
C GLY A 60 -5.56 -21.84 -9.81
N PHE A 61 -6.35 -20.93 -9.25
CA PHE A 61 -7.64 -21.22 -8.61
C PHE A 61 -8.78 -20.52 -9.36
N PRO A 62 -9.40 -21.20 -10.35
CA PRO A 62 -10.50 -20.65 -11.14
C PRO A 62 -11.69 -20.12 -10.33
N ASN A 63 -12.46 -19.23 -10.96
CA ASN A 63 -13.67 -18.64 -10.38
C ASN A 63 -14.71 -19.72 -10.04
N ASP A 64 -15.46 -19.51 -8.95
CA ASP A 64 -16.65 -20.30 -8.62
C ASP A 64 -16.38 -21.80 -8.44
N ILE A 65 -15.22 -22.17 -7.88
CA ILE A 65 -14.88 -23.60 -7.66
C ILE A 65 -14.67 -23.97 -6.20
N MET A 66 -14.75 -23.02 -5.26
CA MET A 66 -14.35 -23.29 -3.87
C MET A 66 -15.43 -24.11 -3.14
N SER A 67 -15.04 -25.28 -2.62
CA SER A 67 -15.92 -26.16 -1.85
C SER A 67 -15.46 -26.35 -0.39
N SER A 68 -14.18 -26.17 -0.08
CA SER A 68 -13.65 -26.29 1.29
C SER A 68 -12.43 -25.41 1.52
N LEU A 69 -12.06 -25.19 2.79
CA LEU A 69 -10.93 -24.36 3.17
C LEU A 69 -10.29 -24.78 4.49
N THR A 70 -8.99 -24.55 4.62
CA THR A 70 -8.28 -24.58 5.90
C THR A 70 -7.94 -23.16 6.34
N VAL A 71 -8.29 -22.84 7.59
CA VAL A 71 -8.08 -21.53 8.20
C VAL A 71 -7.24 -21.72 9.45
N PRO A 72 -5.96 -21.29 9.45
CA PRO A 72 -5.14 -21.29 10.65
C PRO A 72 -5.77 -20.45 11.76
N ASN A 73 -5.47 -20.78 13.02
CA ASN A 73 -5.99 -20.02 14.15
C ASN A 73 -5.55 -18.54 14.06
N GLY A 74 -6.45 -17.63 14.41
CA GLY A 74 -6.19 -16.19 14.34
C GLY A 74 -6.46 -15.55 12.97
N TYR A 75 -6.94 -16.28 11.97
CA TYR A 75 -7.35 -15.74 10.67
C TYR A 75 -8.87 -15.63 10.53
N LEU A 76 -9.30 -14.62 9.77
CA LEU A 76 -10.68 -14.43 9.34
C LEU A 76 -10.68 -14.31 7.82
N VAL A 77 -11.59 -15.04 7.19
CA VAL A 77 -11.74 -15.10 5.75
C VAL A 77 -13.12 -14.59 5.37
N GLU A 78 -13.19 -13.55 4.57
CA GLU A 78 -14.41 -13.05 3.95
C GLU A 78 -14.45 -13.48 2.49
N VAL A 79 -15.36 -14.40 2.16
CA VAL A 79 -15.59 -14.90 0.80
C VAL A 79 -16.75 -14.12 0.18
N TYR A 80 -16.61 -13.70 -1.06
CA TYR A 80 -17.58 -12.88 -1.78
C TYR A 80 -18.06 -13.58 -3.05
N GLU A 81 -19.37 -13.52 -3.28
CA GLU A 81 -20.07 -14.10 -4.43
C GLU A 81 -19.69 -13.44 -5.75
N HIS A 82 -19.32 -12.16 -5.72
CA HIS A 82 -18.90 -11.40 -6.90
C HIS A 82 -17.47 -10.92 -6.77
N ASP A 83 -16.87 -10.56 -7.90
CA ASP A 83 -15.52 -9.99 -7.92
C ASP A 83 -15.49 -8.61 -7.23
N ASN A 84 -14.29 -8.11 -6.92
CA ASN A 84 -14.08 -6.81 -6.27
C ASN A 84 -14.81 -6.66 -4.92
N PHE A 85 -15.02 -7.78 -4.21
CA PHE A 85 -15.59 -7.85 -2.87
C PHE A 85 -17.06 -7.39 -2.79
N GLU A 86 -17.83 -7.69 -3.83
CA GLU A 86 -19.25 -7.38 -3.96
C GLU A 86 -20.15 -8.62 -3.77
N GLY A 87 -21.47 -8.40 -3.81
CA GLY A 87 -22.45 -9.47 -3.68
C GLY A 87 -22.57 -10.03 -2.26
N ARG A 88 -23.06 -11.27 -2.15
CA ARG A 88 -23.20 -11.93 -0.85
C ARG A 88 -21.83 -12.24 -0.26
N LYS A 89 -21.71 -12.08 1.06
CA LYS A 89 -20.50 -12.35 1.83
C LYS A 89 -20.70 -13.52 2.79
N TRP A 90 -19.76 -14.44 2.82
CA TRP A 90 -19.62 -15.48 3.85
C TRP A 90 -18.35 -15.26 4.66
N THR A 91 -18.36 -15.63 5.93
CA THR A 91 -17.22 -15.41 6.83
C THR A 91 -16.82 -16.71 7.51
N PHE A 92 -15.52 -17.02 7.48
CA PHE A 92 -14.94 -18.22 8.10
C PHE A 92 -13.79 -17.81 9.03
N THR A 93 -13.79 -18.33 10.26
CA THR A 93 -12.71 -18.16 11.24
C THR A 93 -12.07 -19.49 11.64
N GLN A 94 -12.53 -20.59 11.02
CA GLN A 94 -12.06 -21.95 11.24
C GLN A 94 -12.12 -22.72 9.91
N SER A 95 -11.29 -23.76 9.81
CA SER A 95 -11.33 -24.68 8.67
C SER A 95 -12.72 -25.30 8.51
N SER A 96 -13.15 -25.48 7.26
CA SER A 96 -14.38 -26.19 6.95
C SER A 96 -14.12 -27.21 5.85
N SER A 97 -14.50 -28.47 6.11
CA SER A 97 -14.48 -29.54 5.10
C SER A 97 -15.55 -29.36 4.03
N PHE A 98 -16.55 -28.50 4.26
CA PHE A 98 -17.54 -28.11 3.26
C PHE A 98 -18.13 -26.75 3.61
N VAL A 99 -18.05 -25.77 2.71
CA VAL A 99 -18.50 -24.39 2.98
C VAL A 99 -20.01 -24.19 3.01
N GLY A 100 -20.77 -25.25 2.73
CA GLY A 100 -22.23 -25.23 2.71
C GLY A 100 -22.77 -24.84 1.33
N ASN A 101 -24.00 -25.30 1.05
CA ASN A 101 -24.63 -25.19 -0.27
C ASN A 101 -24.74 -23.75 -0.79
N ASP A 102 -24.87 -22.77 0.11
CA ASP A 102 -25.03 -21.38 -0.29
C ASP A 102 -23.74 -20.77 -0.84
N CYS A 103 -22.59 -21.13 -0.27
CA CYS A 103 -21.27 -20.60 -0.61
C CYS A 103 -20.52 -21.47 -1.64
N ASN A 104 -20.85 -22.76 -1.71
CA ASN A 104 -20.16 -23.74 -2.55
C ASN A 104 -20.16 -23.30 -4.01
N ASP A 105 -18.98 -23.33 -4.65
CA ASP A 105 -18.80 -22.99 -6.06
C ASP A 105 -19.30 -21.57 -6.42
N LYS A 106 -19.12 -20.60 -5.52
CA LYS A 106 -19.49 -19.19 -5.75
C LYS A 106 -18.44 -18.17 -5.36
N MET A 107 -17.27 -18.61 -4.90
CA MET A 107 -16.21 -17.66 -4.54
C MET A 107 -15.66 -16.99 -5.80
N SER A 108 -15.88 -15.69 -5.91
CA SER A 108 -15.27 -14.86 -6.95
C SER A 108 -14.18 -13.93 -6.40
N SER A 109 -14.29 -13.45 -5.17
CA SER A 109 -13.21 -12.71 -4.51
C SER A 109 -13.14 -13.02 -3.01
N VAL A 110 -11.98 -12.77 -2.39
CA VAL A 110 -11.74 -13.12 -0.98
C VAL A 110 -10.85 -12.11 -0.27
N LYS A 111 -11.17 -11.81 0.99
CA LYS A 111 -10.29 -11.09 1.93
C LYS A 111 -9.85 -12.02 3.04
N ILE A 112 -8.56 -12.05 3.31
CA ILE A 112 -7.94 -12.80 4.40
C ILE A 112 -7.37 -11.76 5.36
N LEU A 113 -7.88 -11.74 6.59
CA LEU A 113 -7.65 -10.68 7.57
C LEU A 113 -7.13 -11.28 8.88
N ALA A 114 -5.97 -10.79 9.33
CA ALA A 114 -5.41 -11.04 10.65
C ALA A 114 -4.36 -9.97 10.99
N ALA A 115 -4.22 -9.62 12.27
CA ALA A 115 -3.03 -8.92 12.74
C ALA A 115 -1.94 -9.97 12.98
N VAL A 116 -0.83 -9.88 12.24
CA VAL A 116 0.26 -10.87 12.30
C VAL A 116 1.45 -10.25 13.03
N PHE A 117 1.86 -10.86 14.13
CA PHE A 117 2.96 -10.43 14.98
C PHE A 117 4.18 -11.29 14.70
N TYR A 118 5.34 -10.66 14.51
CA TYR A 118 6.58 -11.34 14.15
C TYR A 118 7.64 -11.15 15.23
N ARG A 119 8.38 -12.21 15.48
CA ARG A 119 9.51 -12.25 16.43
C ARG A 119 10.59 -11.27 16.07
N ASP A 120 10.94 -11.19 14.79
CA ASP A 120 12.07 -10.40 14.32
C ASP A 120 11.56 -9.21 13.50
N ARG A 121 12.48 -8.28 13.20
CA ARG A 121 12.22 -7.14 12.32
C ARG A 121 11.93 -7.58 10.88
N ASP A 122 11.31 -6.69 10.13
CA ASP A 122 11.05 -6.83 8.69
C ASP A 122 10.16 -8.06 8.35
N TYR A 123 9.23 -8.40 9.24
CA TYR A 123 8.29 -9.52 9.10
C TYR A 123 8.98 -10.89 9.00
N ARG A 124 10.02 -11.09 9.82
CA ARG A 124 10.84 -12.31 9.83
C ARG A 124 10.71 -13.07 11.14
N GLY A 125 11.25 -14.29 11.12
CA GLY A 125 11.18 -15.20 12.26
C GLY A 125 9.80 -15.82 12.42
N ASP A 126 9.58 -16.38 13.60
CA ASP A 126 8.28 -16.94 13.97
C ASP A 126 7.19 -15.86 13.92
N SER A 127 5.99 -16.25 13.50
CA SER A 127 4.85 -15.34 13.32
C SER A 127 3.57 -15.91 13.90
N ILE A 128 2.78 -15.09 14.58
CA ILE A 128 1.48 -15.48 15.13
C ILE A 128 0.41 -14.49 14.71
N ALA A 129 -0.73 -15.01 14.25
CA ALA A 129 -1.89 -14.23 13.86
C ALA A 129 -2.90 -14.12 15.02
N LEU A 130 -3.45 -12.93 15.22
CA LEU A 130 -4.57 -12.68 16.14
C LEU A 130 -5.72 -11.96 15.42
N GLN A 131 -6.93 -12.28 15.87
CA GLN A 131 -8.16 -11.59 15.48
C GLN A 131 -8.41 -10.35 16.35
N PRO A 132 -9.41 -9.51 16.02
CA PRO A 132 -9.83 -8.43 16.90
C PRO A 132 -10.24 -8.98 18.27
N GLY A 133 -9.78 -8.34 19.33
CA GLY A 133 -9.97 -8.79 20.69
C GLY A 133 -8.98 -8.19 21.68
N ASP A 134 -9.18 -8.56 22.95
CA ASP A 134 -8.40 -8.12 24.09
C ASP A 134 -7.58 -9.30 24.63
N TYR A 135 -6.26 -9.22 24.50
CA TYR A 135 -5.33 -10.29 24.85
C TYR A 135 -4.39 -9.84 25.98
N ARG A 136 -4.54 -10.47 27.14
CA ARG A 136 -3.60 -10.43 28.26
C ARG A 136 -2.47 -11.43 28.03
N LEU A 137 -1.40 -11.33 28.81
CA LEU A 137 -0.21 -12.17 28.67
C LEU A 137 -0.51 -13.68 28.64
N GLU A 138 -1.45 -14.15 29.45
CA GLU A 138 -1.85 -15.56 29.45
C GLU A 138 -2.42 -15.99 28.10
N GLN A 139 -3.28 -15.16 27.50
CA GLN A 139 -3.92 -15.42 26.22
C GLN A 139 -2.90 -15.31 25.06
N LEU A 140 -1.94 -14.39 25.18
CA LEU A 140 -0.81 -14.27 24.24
C LEU A 140 0.07 -15.52 24.26
N ASN A 141 0.50 -15.95 25.45
CA ASN A 141 1.29 -17.17 25.61
C ASN A 141 0.54 -18.40 25.07
N ALA A 142 -0.76 -18.51 25.33
CA ALA A 142 -1.59 -19.59 24.80
C ALA A 142 -1.72 -19.57 23.27
N ALA A 143 -1.70 -18.38 22.66
CA ALA A 143 -1.65 -18.20 21.21
C ALA A 143 -0.25 -18.43 20.62
N GLY A 144 0.79 -18.54 21.46
CA GLY A 144 2.17 -18.74 21.05
C GLY A 144 3.00 -17.46 20.91
N ILE A 145 2.53 -16.33 21.46
CA ILE A 145 3.29 -15.06 21.55
C ILE A 145 3.87 -14.94 22.97
N PRO A 146 5.19 -15.15 23.17
CA PRO A 146 5.83 -14.93 24.46
C PRO A 146 5.76 -13.47 24.92
N ASN A 147 5.97 -13.24 26.22
CA ASN A 147 6.19 -11.90 26.75
C ASN A 147 7.36 -11.24 26.03
N ASP A 148 7.29 -9.93 25.79
CA ASP A 148 8.45 -9.13 25.39
C ASP A 148 9.14 -9.68 24.13
N TRP A 149 8.35 -9.99 23.10
CA TRP A 149 8.81 -10.79 21.95
C TRP A 149 8.59 -10.17 20.57
N VAL A 150 7.69 -9.19 20.46
CA VAL A 150 7.28 -8.66 19.16
C VAL A 150 8.26 -7.57 18.69
N SER A 151 8.80 -7.77 17.49
CA SER A 151 9.66 -6.79 16.80
C SER A 151 9.02 -6.15 15.57
N SER A 152 8.09 -6.83 14.89
CA SER A 152 7.37 -6.26 13.73
C SER A 152 5.94 -6.80 13.63
N ILE A 153 5.04 -6.07 12.96
CA ILE A 153 3.61 -6.39 12.92
C ILE A 153 3.01 -6.09 11.55
N ARG A 154 2.14 -6.96 11.02
CA ARG A 154 1.26 -6.66 9.88
C ARG A 154 -0.16 -6.43 10.38
N ILE A 155 -0.79 -5.36 9.91
CA ILE A 155 -2.13 -4.95 10.35
C ILE A 155 -3.01 -4.77 9.11
N PRO A 156 -4.17 -5.47 9.02
CA PRO A 156 -5.12 -5.25 7.95
C PRO A 156 -5.63 -3.81 7.95
N ASN A 157 -5.94 -3.29 6.76
CA ASN A 157 -6.51 -1.94 6.66
C ASN A 157 -7.79 -1.82 7.49
N GLY A 158 -7.92 -0.71 8.21
CA GLY A 158 -9.03 -0.46 9.11
C GLY A 158 -8.94 -1.18 10.45
N TRP A 159 -7.80 -1.80 10.79
CA TRP A 159 -7.56 -2.33 12.13
C TRP A 159 -6.62 -1.42 12.91
N THR A 160 -6.83 -1.34 14.23
CA THR A 160 -5.97 -0.66 15.19
C THR A 160 -5.46 -1.67 16.20
N VAL A 161 -4.15 -1.74 16.38
CA VAL A 161 -3.46 -2.55 17.37
C VAL A 161 -2.86 -1.64 18.44
N GLU A 162 -3.36 -1.73 19.66
CA GLU A 162 -2.83 -1.05 20.84
C GLU A 162 -1.98 -2.04 21.64
N VAL A 163 -0.66 -1.86 21.58
CA VAL A 163 0.34 -2.64 22.33
C VAL A 163 0.60 -1.98 23.68
N TYR A 164 0.62 -2.77 24.74
CA TYR A 164 0.86 -2.30 26.11
C TYR A 164 2.09 -2.97 26.71
N GLU A 165 2.94 -2.14 27.32
CA GLU A 165 4.19 -2.55 27.97
C GLU A 165 3.97 -3.56 29.10
N ASN A 166 2.91 -3.36 29.89
CA ASN A 166 2.59 -4.24 31.01
C ASN A 166 1.32 -5.05 30.73
N ASN A 167 1.19 -6.18 31.42
CA ASN A 167 0.00 -7.03 31.34
C ASN A 167 -1.26 -6.27 31.84
N ASN A 168 -2.44 -6.76 31.46
CA ASN A 168 -3.74 -6.17 31.78
C ASN A 168 -3.91 -4.73 31.26
N PHE A 169 -3.30 -4.42 30.11
CA PHE A 169 -3.42 -3.13 29.41
C PHE A 169 -2.89 -1.95 30.23
N ASN A 170 -1.80 -2.16 30.97
CA ASN A 170 -1.15 -1.14 31.80
C ASN A 170 0.20 -0.70 31.22
N GLY A 171 0.80 0.33 31.81
CA GLY A 171 2.10 0.85 31.38
C GLY A 171 2.01 1.70 30.12
N THR A 172 3.15 1.83 29.43
CA THR A 172 3.22 2.58 28.17
C THR A 172 2.36 1.92 27.10
N LYS A 173 1.61 2.72 26.35
CA LYS A 173 0.78 2.26 25.22
C LYS A 173 1.36 2.78 23.91
N TRP A 174 1.57 1.88 22.96
CA TRP A 174 1.87 2.20 21.57
C TRP A 174 0.68 1.82 20.69
N THR A 175 0.34 2.66 19.72
CA THR A 175 -0.81 2.44 18.84
C THR A 175 -0.34 2.35 17.40
N PHE A 176 -0.76 1.29 16.73
CA PHE A 176 -0.44 1.01 15.34
C PHE A 176 -1.74 0.86 14.55
N THR A 177 -1.90 1.65 13.49
CA THR A 177 -3.06 1.61 12.58
C THR A 177 -2.70 1.05 11.20
N ALA A 178 -1.46 0.59 11.04
CA ALA A 178 -0.92 -0.01 9.83
C ALA A 178 0.27 -0.92 10.18
N SER A 179 0.62 -1.80 9.24
CA SER A 179 1.78 -2.68 9.34
C SER A 179 3.07 -1.88 9.63
N SER A 180 3.95 -2.42 10.47
CA SER A 180 5.26 -1.84 10.75
C SER A 180 6.35 -2.90 10.67
N THR A 181 7.36 -2.64 9.84
CA THR A 181 8.57 -3.47 9.73
C THR A 181 9.42 -3.45 11.01
N PHE A 182 9.20 -2.47 11.88
CA PHE A 182 9.81 -2.40 13.20
C PHE A 182 8.92 -1.60 14.14
N VAL A 183 8.50 -2.18 15.26
CA VAL A 183 7.59 -1.52 16.22
C VAL A 183 8.21 -0.30 16.93
N GLY A 184 9.51 -0.06 16.73
CA GLY A 184 10.26 1.07 17.29
C GLY A 184 10.98 0.72 18.58
N ASN A 185 12.10 1.39 18.86
CA ASN A 185 12.99 1.06 19.99
C ASN A 185 12.27 1.02 21.34
N ASP A 186 11.30 1.92 21.55
CA ASP A 186 10.60 2.01 22.83
C ASP A 186 9.63 0.85 23.05
N CYS A 187 9.04 0.29 21.98
CA CYS A 187 8.04 -0.78 22.00
C CYS A 187 8.64 -2.17 21.77
N ASN A 188 9.79 -2.26 21.10
CA ASN A 188 10.41 -3.50 20.67
C ASN A 188 10.65 -4.44 21.85
N ASP A 189 10.17 -5.67 21.73
CA ASP A 189 10.33 -6.69 22.76
C ASP A 189 9.83 -6.23 24.13
N LYS A 190 8.68 -5.53 24.16
CA LYS A 190 8.02 -5.10 25.41
C LYS A 190 6.52 -5.39 25.49
N MET A 191 5.95 -6.07 24.51
CA MET A 191 4.51 -6.33 24.51
C MET A 191 4.17 -7.37 25.59
N SER A 192 3.40 -6.95 26.59
CA SER A 192 2.84 -7.84 27.61
C SER A 192 1.31 -7.97 27.53
N SER A 193 0.62 -7.07 26.83
CA SER A 193 -0.80 -7.22 26.45
C SER A 193 -1.15 -6.37 25.22
N VAL A 194 -2.22 -6.73 24.51
CA VAL A 194 -2.62 -6.06 23.27
C VAL A 194 -4.13 -6.00 23.12
N ARG A 195 -4.63 -4.87 22.58
CA ARG A 195 -6.01 -4.74 22.11
C ARG A 195 -6.02 -4.55 20.61
N ILE A 196 -6.83 -5.34 19.91
CA ILE A 196 -6.97 -5.30 18.46
C ILE A 196 -8.40 -4.94 18.15
N LYS A 197 -8.62 -3.82 17.46
CA LYS A 197 -9.93 -3.28 17.14
C LYS A 197 -10.08 -3.15 15.64
N THR A 198 -11.27 -3.43 15.12
CA THR A 198 -11.66 -2.92 13.81
C THR A 198 -12.09 -1.47 13.98
N SER A 199 -11.35 -0.52 13.40
CA SER A 199 -11.79 0.86 13.30
C SER A 199 -13.07 0.87 12.49
N SER A 200 -14.16 1.33 13.09
CA SER A 200 -15.48 1.43 12.47
C SER A 200 -15.57 2.52 11.40
N THR A 201 -14.46 3.14 11.01
CA THR A 201 -14.41 4.13 9.94
C THR A 201 -14.36 3.40 8.60
N PRO A 202 -15.44 3.41 7.81
CA PRO A 202 -15.43 2.76 6.51
C PRO A 202 -14.28 3.31 5.66
N VAL A 203 -13.65 2.45 4.87
CA VAL A 203 -12.81 2.90 3.75
C VAL A 203 -13.67 3.85 2.91
N GLY A 204 -13.13 5.03 2.60
CA GLY A 204 -13.89 6.07 1.89
C GLY A 204 -14.71 7.01 2.77
N ASP A 205 -14.65 6.93 4.11
CA ASP A 205 -15.24 7.97 4.96
C ASP A 205 -14.36 9.23 4.98
N TRP A 206 -14.82 10.20 4.19
CA TRP A 206 -14.22 11.52 4.03
C TRP A 206 -15.05 12.66 4.66
N SER A 207 -16.12 12.33 5.39
CA SER A 207 -17.12 13.29 5.89
C SER A 207 -16.54 14.41 6.75
N ASN A 208 -15.48 14.11 7.51
CA ASN A 208 -14.79 15.06 8.39
C ASN A 208 -13.43 15.53 7.85
N PHE A 209 -13.23 15.49 6.52
CA PHE A 209 -11.96 15.92 5.94
C PHE A 209 -11.72 17.40 6.22
N GLN A 210 -10.58 17.71 6.83
CA GLN A 210 -10.14 19.08 7.05
C GLN A 210 -9.12 19.45 5.99
N ALA A 211 -9.56 20.22 4.99
CA ALA A 211 -8.66 20.82 4.02
C ALA A 211 -7.74 21.84 4.70
N PRO A 212 -6.52 22.06 4.17
CA PRO A 212 -5.66 23.12 4.68
C PRO A 212 -6.33 24.48 4.49
N THR A 213 -5.91 25.45 5.30
CA THR A 213 -6.20 26.85 4.99
C THR A 213 -5.49 27.20 3.69
N VAL A 214 -6.24 27.51 2.64
CA VAL A 214 -5.69 27.96 1.36
C VAL A 214 -5.74 29.47 1.33
N VAL A 215 -4.59 30.09 1.09
CA VAL A 215 -4.43 31.55 0.91
C VAL A 215 -3.98 31.80 -0.51
N PHE A 216 -4.80 32.47 -1.31
CA PHE A 216 -4.41 32.88 -2.66
C PHE A 216 -3.76 34.27 -2.67
N ILE A 217 -2.58 34.38 -3.29
CA ILE A 217 -1.84 35.63 -3.43
C ILE A 217 -1.47 35.82 -4.90
N ASP A 218 -1.91 36.94 -5.47
CA ASP A 218 -1.58 37.31 -6.86
C ASP A 218 -0.49 38.37 -6.88
N ASN A 219 0.75 37.91 -7.02
CA ASN A 219 1.94 38.74 -7.17
C ASN A 219 2.14 39.18 -8.63
N ALA A 220 1.34 38.67 -9.57
CA ALA A 220 1.39 38.98 -10.99
C ALA A 220 0.35 40.02 -11.42
N LYS A 221 -0.25 40.75 -10.46
CA LYS A 221 -1.30 41.73 -10.74
C LYS A 221 -0.84 42.75 -11.80
N GLY A 222 -1.62 42.86 -12.87
CA GLY A 222 -1.30 43.72 -14.03
C GLY A 222 -0.67 42.97 -15.21
N HIS A 223 -0.23 41.72 -15.02
CA HIS A 223 0.15 40.83 -16.10
C HIS A 223 -1.10 40.25 -16.79
N GLU A 224 -1.04 40.03 -18.11
CA GLU A 224 -2.14 39.46 -18.89
C GLU A 224 -2.59 38.10 -18.34
N GLY A 225 -1.64 37.21 -18.06
CA GLY A 225 -1.92 35.89 -17.48
C GLY A 225 -2.65 35.95 -16.13
N SER A 226 -2.46 37.00 -15.31
CA SER A 226 -3.24 37.19 -14.09
C SER A 226 -4.72 37.45 -14.40
N ASN A 227 -5.00 38.29 -15.40
CA ASN A 227 -6.37 38.59 -15.81
C ASN A 227 -7.06 37.37 -16.40
N ILE A 228 -6.34 36.60 -17.23
CA ILE A 228 -6.81 35.33 -17.80
C ILE A 228 -7.09 34.33 -16.66
N PHE A 229 -6.15 34.14 -15.72
CA PHE A 229 -6.31 33.22 -14.60
C PHE A 229 -7.58 33.50 -13.79
N ARG A 230 -7.77 34.77 -13.39
CA ARG A 230 -8.95 35.20 -12.61
C ARG A 230 -10.27 35.00 -13.36
N THR A 231 -10.23 35.11 -14.69
CA THR A 231 -11.39 34.90 -15.55
C THR A 231 -11.74 33.42 -15.68
N ALA A 232 -10.73 32.57 -15.89
CA ALA A 232 -10.92 31.13 -16.03
C ALA A 232 -11.19 30.41 -14.70
N ILE A 233 -10.68 30.94 -13.59
CA ILE A 233 -10.65 30.29 -12.27
C ILE A 233 -11.16 31.25 -11.19
N PRO A 234 -12.49 31.46 -11.09
CA PRO A 234 -13.06 32.45 -10.19
C PRO A 234 -12.98 32.07 -8.70
N ASN A 235 -12.82 30.79 -8.36
CA ASN A 235 -12.76 30.31 -6.96
C ASN A 235 -11.62 29.31 -6.74
N VAL A 236 -10.39 29.78 -6.92
CA VAL A 236 -9.18 28.94 -6.84
C VAL A 236 -8.98 28.31 -5.45
N GLU A 237 -9.36 29.02 -4.37
CA GLU A 237 -9.21 28.49 -3.01
C GLU A 237 -10.10 27.26 -2.79
N GLN A 238 -11.36 27.30 -3.24
CA GLN A 238 -12.25 26.15 -3.14
C GLN A 238 -11.78 25.01 -4.05
N MET A 239 -11.39 25.30 -5.29
CA MET A 239 -10.83 24.30 -6.21
C MET A 239 -9.64 23.58 -5.59
N MET A 240 -8.76 24.31 -4.90
CA MET A 240 -7.60 23.72 -4.26
C MET A 240 -7.98 22.86 -3.04
N LYS A 241 -8.98 23.29 -2.24
CA LYS A 241 -9.53 22.46 -1.15
C LYS A 241 -10.13 21.15 -1.67
N ASP A 242 -10.90 21.20 -2.76
CA ASP A 242 -11.48 20.02 -3.40
C ASP A 242 -10.38 19.10 -3.96
N THR A 243 -9.34 19.70 -4.53
CA THR A 243 -8.16 18.97 -5.02
C THR A 243 -7.39 18.29 -3.89
N CYS A 244 -7.25 18.93 -2.73
CA CYS A 244 -6.65 18.31 -1.54
C CYS A 244 -7.41 17.06 -1.08
N LEU A 245 -8.75 17.13 -1.09
CA LEU A 245 -9.59 15.98 -0.77
C LEU A 245 -9.39 14.84 -1.78
N ASP A 246 -9.37 15.16 -3.07
CA ASP A 246 -9.19 14.15 -4.13
C ASP A 246 -7.81 13.51 -4.09
N ILE A 247 -6.75 14.28 -3.80
CA ILE A 247 -5.41 13.74 -3.54
C ILE A 247 -5.47 12.74 -2.38
N CYS A 248 -6.10 13.12 -1.26
CA CYS A 248 -6.19 12.25 -0.09
C CYS A 248 -6.93 10.94 -0.41
N LYS A 249 -8.02 10.99 -1.18
CA LYS A 249 -8.76 9.80 -1.64
C LYS A 249 -7.93 8.84 -2.47
N LYS A 250 -6.84 9.29 -3.10
CA LYS A 250 -5.95 8.43 -3.92
C LYS A 250 -4.76 7.89 -3.14
N LEU A 251 -4.36 8.54 -2.05
CA LEU A 251 -3.15 8.20 -1.30
C LEU A 251 -3.40 7.64 0.12
N TYR A 252 -4.65 7.70 0.61
CA TYR A 252 -5.05 7.25 1.94
C TYR A 252 -6.42 6.57 1.89
N ASN A 253 -6.73 5.72 2.88
CA ASN A 253 -8.03 5.02 2.89
C ASN A 253 -9.19 5.87 3.40
N ASN A 254 -8.97 6.74 4.39
CA ASN A 254 -10.01 7.57 5.02
C ASN A 254 -9.38 8.67 5.89
N ASN A 255 -10.23 9.43 6.59
CA ASN A 255 -9.81 10.52 7.48
C ASN A 255 -9.06 10.10 8.76
N SER A 256 -9.12 8.84 9.16
CA SER A 256 -8.47 8.36 10.40
C SER A 256 -7.00 8.02 10.20
N GLU A 257 -6.54 7.90 8.96
CA GLU A 257 -5.13 7.62 8.69
C GLU A 257 -4.25 8.81 9.08
N ALA A 258 -3.13 8.50 9.75
CA ALA A 258 -2.10 9.50 9.98
C ALA A 258 -1.61 10.05 8.62
N ARG A 259 -1.58 11.38 8.53
CA ARG A 259 -1.05 12.15 7.41
C ARG A 259 0.06 13.06 7.93
N ASN A 260 0.83 13.66 7.03
CA ASN A 260 1.68 14.77 7.41
C ASN A 260 0.84 15.93 7.96
N ASN A 261 1.45 16.80 8.78
CA ASN A 261 0.73 17.89 9.47
C ASN A 261 0.42 19.08 8.54
N PHE A 262 0.11 18.84 7.26
CA PHE A 262 -0.14 19.88 6.26
C PHE A 262 -1.46 20.60 6.55
N THR A 263 -1.38 21.85 7.02
CA THR A 263 -2.52 22.62 7.51
C THR A 263 -2.68 23.98 6.83
N LYS A 264 -1.65 24.47 6.12
CA LYS A 264 -1.69 25.75 5.41
C LYS A 264 -1.01 25.68 4.04
N LEU A 265 -1.69 26.18 3.03
CA LEU A 265 -1.20 26.31 1.66
C LEU A 265 -1.25 27.77 1.22
N ASN A 266 -0.12 28.30 0.79
CA ASN A 266 -0.05 29.58 0.08
C ASN A 266 0.03 29.32 -1.42
N LEU A 267 -1.01 29.68 -2.15
CA LEU A 267 -1.06 29.57 -3.60
C LEU A 267 -0.71 30.91 -4.24
N LEU A 268 0.43 30.96 -4.94
CA LEU A 268 0.99 32.17 -5.50
C LEU A 268 0.79 32.18 -7.02
N LEU A 269 0.27 33.27 -7.56
CA LEU A 269 0.36 33.56 -8.99
C LEU A 269 1.48 34.57 -9.22
N GLU A 270 2.47 34.21 -10.03
CA GLU A 270 3.72 34.97 -10.14
C GLU A 270 4.10 35.27 -11.59
N ASN A 271 4.69 36.44 -11.81
CA ASN A 271 5.30 36.76 -13.10
C ASN A 271 6.73 36.17 -13.17
N SER A 272 6.81 34.86 -13.38
CA SER A 272 8.06 34.08 -13.39
C SER A 272 8.11 33.12 -14.58
N PRO A 273 9.30 32.69 -15.04
CA PRO A 273 9.41 31.64 -16.05
C PRO A 273 9.05 30.27 -15.47
N GLY A 274 8.80 29.29 -16.35
CA GLY A 274 8.44 27.93 -15.95
C GLY A 274 6.93 27.71 -15.84
N VAL A 275 6.51 26.58 -15.29
CA VAL A 275 5.08 26.18 -15.21
C VAL A 275 4.55 26.45 -13.81
N ALA A 276 5.09 25.72 -12.85
CA ALA A 276 4.77 25.79 -11.44
C ALA A 276 5.96 25.30 -10.61
N TRP A 277 5.89 25.52 -9.31
CA TRP A 277 6.88 25.05 -8.35
C TRP A 277 6.24 24.86 -6.98
N LYS A 278 6.86 24.01 -6.15
CA LYS A 278 6.54 23.84 -4.72
C LYS A 278 7.72 24.23 -3.83
N TYR A 279 7.43 24.86 -2.70
CA TYR A 279 8.39 25.18 -1.64
C TYR A 279 7.79 24.93 -0.25
N GLY A 280 8.65 24.83 0.77
CA GLY A 280 8.26 24.59 2.16
C GLY A 280 7.86 23.13 2.42
N ASP A 281 7.61 22.81 3.69
CA ASP A 281 7.22 21.48 4.16
C ASP A 281 6.07 21.61 5.17
N ALA A 282 5.33 20.52 5.40
CA ALA A 282 4.28 20.51 6.41
C ALA A 282 4.80 21.07 7.76
N PRO A 283 4.09 22.03 8.40
CA PRO A 283 2.67 22.29 8.22
C PRO A 283 2.28 23.32 7.14
N GLU A 284 3.24 24.04 6.56
CA GLU A 284 2.97 25.14 5.63
C GLU A 284 3.78 25.00 4.33
N ILE A 285 3.07 24.90 3.20
CA ILE A 285 3.70 24.81 1.89
C ILE A 285 3.28 25.99 0.99
N TYR A 286 4.06 26.18 -0.06
CA TYR A 286 3.86 27.20 -1.08
C TYR A 286 3.81 26.50 -2.43
N ILE A 287 2.80 26.84 -3.23
CA ILE A 287 2.70 26.43 -4.62
C ILE A 287 2.67 27.71 -5.45
N GLY A 288 3.63 27.88 -6.35
CA GLY A 288 3.67 28.98 -7.31
C GLY A 288 3.22 28.51 -8.69
N ILE A 289 2.42 29.33 -9.38
CA ILE A 289 2.03 29.14 -10.78
C ILE A 289 2.51 30.35 -11.58
N SER A 290 3.11 30.10 -12.74
CA SER A 290 3.59 31.16 -13.64
C SER A 290 2.44 31.81 -14.41
N ALA A 291 2.24 33.12 -14.22
CA ALA A 291 1.37 33.93 -15.05
C ALA A 291 1.85 34.03 -16.51
N GLN A 292 3.15 33.85 -16.77
CA GLN A 292 3.68 33.78 -18.15
C GLN A 292 3.18 32.50 -18.82
N TYR A 293 3.30 31.35 -18.14
CA TYR A 293 2.78 30.08 -18.64
C TYR A 293 1.27 30.11 -18.86
N ILE A 294 0.51 30.73 -17.96
CA ILE A 294 -0.95 30.88 -18.13
C ILE A 294 -1.30 31.59 -19.43
N ALA A 295 -0.67 32.73 -19.72
CA ALA A 295 -0.91 33.46 -20.97
C ALA A 295 -0.50 32.63 -22.19
N ASP A 296 0.72 32.08 -22.17
CA ASP A 296 1.25 31.27 -23.28
C ASP A 296 0.41 30.03 -23.55
N PHE A 297 -0.03 29.34 -22.51
CA PHE A 297 -0.91 28.17 -22.63
C PHE A 297 -2.26 28.58 -23.20
N TYR A 298 -2.86 29.65 -22.69
CA TYR A 298 -4.16 30.14 -23.13
C TYR A 298 -4.15 30.47 -24.63
N HIS A 299 -3.17 31.23 -25.11
CA HIS A 299 -3.06 31.61 -26.51
C HIS A 299 -2.78 30.42 -27.44
N ARG A 300 -1.86 29.54 -27.07
CA ARG A 300 -1.54 28.34 -27.86
C ARG A 300 -2.71 27.36 -27.97
N ASN A 301 -3.65 27.41 -27.04
CA ASN A 301 -4.82 26.55 -27.00
C ASN A 301 -6.11 27.31 -27.37
N GLY A 302 -5.99 28.31 -28.25
CA GLY A 302 -7.14 28.96 -28.89
C GLY A 302 -7.93 29.88 -27.98
N ASN A 303 -7.28 30.50 -26.98
CA ASN A 303 -7.91 31.38 -26.01
C ASN A 303 -9.06 30.70 -25.25
N ASN A 304 -8.88 29.41 -24.91
CA ASN A 304 -9.91 28.58 -24.31
C ASN A 304 -9.77 28.50 -22.78
N ASN A 305 -10.73 29.12 -22.07
CA ASN A 305 -10.78 29.11 -20.60
C ASN A 305 -10.99 27.71 -20.00
N GLU A 306 -11.73 26.83 -20.67
CA GLU A 306 -12.00 25.46 -20.18
C GLU A 306 -10.74 24.58 -20.24
N LEU A 307 -9.95 24.69 -21.31
CA LEU A 307 -8.68 23.99 -21.42
C LEU A 307 -7.67 24.52 -20.40
N LEU A 308 -7.63 25.84 -20.19
CA LEU A 308 -6.78 26.42 -19.16
C LEU A 308 -7.18 25.95 -17.76
N LEU A 309 -8.47 25.94 -17.46
CA LEU A 309 -9.01 25.44 -16.19
C LEU A 309 -8.57 23.97 -15.95
N LYS A 310 -8.67 23.11 -16.96
CA LYS A 310 -8.22 21.71 -16.87
C LYS A 310 -6.71 21.61 -16.61
N GLU A 311 -5.91 22.39 -17.32
CA GLU A 311 -4.45 22.36 -17.13
C GLU A 311 -4.04 22.84 -15.74
N VAL A 312 -4.59 23.97 -15.27
CA VAL A 312 -4.31 24.46 -13.92
C VAL A 312 -4.79 23.49 -12.86
N SER A 313 -5.95 22.87 -13.04
CA SER A 313 -6.44 21.84 -12.11
C SER A 313 -5.47 20.66 -12.04
N GLY A 314 -4.91 20.23 -13.16
CA GLY A 314 -3.89 19.17 -13.22
C GLY A 314 -2.57 19.57 -12.56
N ILE A 315 -2.10 20.80 -12.78
CA ILE A 315 -0.92 21.36 -12.10
C ILE A 315 -1.12 21.35 -10.58
N LEU A 316 -2.26 21.85 -10.10
CA LEU A 316 -2.59 21.87 -8.67
C LEU A 316 -2.68 20.47 -8.07
N ALA A 317 -3.18 19.48 -8.83
CA ALA A 317 -3.19 18.09 -8.38
C ALA A 317 -1.77 17.53 -8.22
N HIS A 318 -0.87 17.78 -9.18
CA HIS A 318 0.53 17.38 -9.08
C HIS A 318 1.20 18.05 -7.87
N GLU A 319 1.22 19.39 -7.84
CA GLU A 319 1.94 20.16 -6.81
C GLU A 319 1.34 19.94 -5.41
N GLY A 320 0.02 19.81 -5.33
CA GLY A 320 -0.68 19.50 -4.08
C GLY A 320 -0.36 18.11 -3.54
N THR A 321 -0.01 17.15 -4.41
CA THR A 321 0.37 15.80 -3.98
C THR A 321 1.63 15.83 -3.10
N HIS A 322 2.61 16.67 -3.45
CA HIS A 322 3.81 16.90 -2.62
C HIS A 322 3.50 17.42 -1.22
N GLY A 323 2.32 18.02 -1.04
CA GLY A 323 1.81 18.46 0.26
C GLY A 323 1.29 17.34 1.14
N TYR A 324 0.94 16.18 0.58
CA TYR A 324 0.35 15.06 1.32
C TYR A 324 1.22 13.81 1.32
N GLN A 325 1.86 13.47 0.20
CA GLN A 325 2.63 12.24 0.08
C GLN A 325 3.79 12.18 1.08
N TYR A 326 4.15 10.96 1.49
CA TYR A 326 5.35 10.73 2.27
C TYR A 326 6.61 10.84 1.38
N ALA A 327 7.77 11.02 2.00
CA ALA A 327 9.05 10.97 1.30
C ALA A 327 9.78 9.66 1.61
N PRO A 328 10.28 8.94 0.59
CA PRO A 328 10.96 7.66 0.80
C PRO A 328 12.32 7.90 1.46
N LYS A 329 12.73 6.96 2.34
CA LYS A 329 13.89 7.13 3.22
C LYS A 329 15.09 6.33 2.72
N ASN A 330 16.29 6.91 2.80
CA ASN A 330 17.57 6.25 2.52
C ASN A 330 17.67 5.56 1.14
N CYS A 331 17.07 6.15 0.10
CA CYS A 331 16.96 5.56 -1.25
C CYS A 331 17.58 6.44 -2.35
N GLY A 332 18.62 7.21 -2.00
CA GLY A 332 19.23 8.20 -2.87
C GLY A 332 18.74 9.62 -2.61
N THR A 333 19.08 10.53 -3.51
CA THR A 333 18.72 11.96 -3.45
C THR A 333 17.61 12.27 -4.44
N TYR A 334 16.95 13.42 -4.29
CA TYR A 334 16.02 13.94 -5.30
C TYR A 334 16.76 14.31 -6.60
N GLN A 335 17.00 13.31 -7.44
CA GLN A 335 17.71 13.41 -8.73
C GLN A 335 17.09 12.43 -9.74
N PRO A 336 16.94 12.83 -11.02
CA PRO A 336 16.40 11.94 -12.06
C PRO A 336 17.09 10.58 -12.10
N GLY A 337 16.32 9.50 -12.27
CA GLY A 337 16.83 8.14 -12.33
C GLY A 337 17.04 7.47 -10.97
N THR A 338 16.72 8.13 -9.86
CA THR A 338 16.76 7.53 -8.52
C THR A 338 15.39 7.02 -8.08
N ASP A 339 15.39 6.07 -7.13
CA ASP A 339 14.18 5.59 -6.46
C ASP A 339 13.41 6.74 -5.79
N PHE A 340 14.14 7.65 -5.14
CA PHE A 340 13.56 8.84 -4.51
C PHE A 340 12.78 9.70 -5.52
N PHE A 341 13.39 10.01 -6.66
CA PHE A 341 12.76 10.85 -7.68
C PHE A 341 11.58 10.16 -8.37
N GLY A 342 11.75 8.88 -8.74
CA GLY A 342 10.69 8.08 -9.33
C GLY A 342 9.45 8.02 -8.44
N PHE A 343 9.64 7.78 -7.14
CA PHE A 343 8.56 7.82 -6.17
C PHE A 343 7.92 9.21 -6.12
N ILE A 344 8.71 10.26 -5.86
CA ILE A 344 8.14 11.58 -5.57
C ILE A 344 7.37 12.15 -6.76
N GLU A 345 8.00 12.21 -7.93
CA GLU A 345 7.39 12.81 -9.12
C GLU A 345 6.39 11.86 -9.79
N GLY A 346 6.63 10.55 -9.69
CA GLY A 346 5.73 9.53 -10.23
C GLY A 346 4.41 9.47 -9.48
N THR A 347 4.42 9.52 -8.15
CA THR A 347 3.20 9.54 -7.34
C THR A 347 2.38 10.81 -7.60
N ALA A 348 3.03 11.97 -7.74
CA ALA A 348 2.37 13.22 -8.10
C ALA A 348 1.68 13.15 -9.48
N ASP A 349 2.34 12.62 -10.50
CA ASP A 349 1.74 12.49 -11.83
C ASP A 349 0.71 11.36 -11.93
N TYR A 350 0.84 10.29 -11.13
CA TYR A 350 -0.23 9.30 -10.95
C TYR A 350 -1.50 9.99 -10.45
N VAL A 351 -1.41 10.76 -9.35
CA VAL A 351 -2.56 11.46 -8.76
C VAL A 351 -3.14 12.46 -9.75
N ARG A 352 -2.31 13.26 -10.42
CA ARG A 352 -2.75 14.17 -11.49
C ARG A 352 -3.57 13.41 -12.55
N ASN A 353 -3.04 12.31 -13.07
CA ASN A 353 -3.71 11.58 -14.15
C ASN A 353 -5.08 11.06 -13.72
N VAL A 354 -5.17 10.39 -12.56
CA VAL A 354 -6.40 9.72 -12.11
C VAL A 354 -7.43 10.65 -11.46
N THR A 355 -7.12 11.94 -11.30
CA THR A 355 -8.04 12.94 -10.72
C THR A 355 -8.43 14.04 -11.69
N ARG A 356 -7.52 14.47 -12.57
CA ARG A 356 -7.70 15.63 -13.47
C ARG A 356 -7.26 15.36 -14.92
N GLY A 357 -6.46 14.33 -15.15
CA GLY A 357 -5.84 14.06 -16.43
C GLY A 357 -4.72 15.06 -16.79
N PHE A 358 -4.13 14.87 -17.97
CA PHE A 358 -3.17 15.80 -18.56
C PHE A 358 -3.85 16.67 -19.61
N THR A 359 -3.48 17.95 -19.69
CA THR A 359 -4.01 18.86 -20.71
C THR A 359 -2.84 19.60 -21.41
N PRO A 360 -2.50 19.27 -22.66
CA PRO A 360 -3.11 18.25 -23.52
C PRO A 360 -2.97 16.82 -22.98
N GLU A 361 -3.84 15.93 -23.45
CA GLU A 361 -3.81 14.51 -23.08
C GLU A 361 -2.43 13.89 -23.36
N ARG A 362 -1.99 13.04 -22.43
CA ARG A 362 -0.75 12.27 -22.52
C ARG A 362 -1.09 10.80 -22.38
N TYR A 363 -0.33 9.95 -23.05
CA TYR A 363 -0.54 8.51 -23.07
C TYR A 363 0.76 7.77 -22.74
N PRO A 364 0.67 6.58 -22.12
CA PRO A 364 1.84 5.75 -21.84
C PRO A 364 2.56 5.35 -23.13
N ARG A 365 3.88 5.20 -23.07
CA ARG A 365 4.74 4.86 -24.22
C ARG A 365 5.77 3.80 -23.83
N LYS A 366 6.16 2.96 -24.79
CA LYS A 366 7.27 2.03 -24.61
C LYS A 366 8.59 2.77 -24.35
N GLY A 367 9.46 2.13 -23.57
CA GLY A 367 10.73 2.68 -23.10
C GLY A 367 10.62 3.36 -21.74
N GLY A 368 11.72 4.01 -21.34
CA GLY A 368 11.87 4.65 -20.03
C GLY A 368 12.17 3.67 -18.90
N HIS A 369 12.08 4.18 -17.68
CA HIS A 369 12.31 3.46 -16.43
C HIS A 369 11.35 3.94 -15.34
N TRP A 370 11.00 3.09 -14.37
CA TRP A 370 10.13 3.45 -13.24
C TRP A 370 10.74 4.49 -12.28
N THR A 371 11.99 4.90 -12.51
CA THR A 371 12.67 5.95 -11.76
C THR A 371 12.74 7.28 -12.53
N ASP A 372 12.11 7.36 -13.71
CA ASP A 372 12.12 8.57 -14.54
C ASP A 372 11.18 9.66 -14.00
N GLY A 373 10.41 9.37 -12.94
CA GLY A 373 9.42 10.28 -12.38
C GLY A 373 8.29 10.58 -13.36
N TYR A 374 7.54 11.66 -13.06
CA TYR A 374 6.49 12.25 -13.91
C TYR A 374 5.59 11.21 -14.59
N ASN A 375 5.17 11.47 -15.83
CA ASN A 375 4.27 10.63 -16.61
C ASN A 375 4.73 9.18 -16.71
N THR A 376 6.03 8.96 -16.95
CA THR A 376 6.58 7.61 -17.14
C THR A 376 6.29 6.74 -15.91
N THR A 377 6.57 7.26 -14.73
CA THR A 377 6.34 6.52 -13.49
C THR A 377 4.87 6.57 -13.06
N GLY A 378 4.19 7.70 -13.28
CA GLY A 378 2.77 7.87 -12.94
C GLY A 378 1.86 6.90 -13.69
N PHE A 379 2.07 6.71 -15.01
CA PHE A 379 1.34 5.70 -15.77
C PHE A 379 1.66 4.27 -15.37
N PHE A 380 2.90 4.01 -14.92
CA PHE A 380 3.27 2.70 -14.40
C PHE A 380 2.58 2.39 -13.08
N ILE A 381 2.52 3.34 -12.14
CA ILE A 381 1.76 3.22 -10.89
C ILE A 381 0.28 2.94 -11.20
N GLU A 382 -0.31 3.70 -12.13
CA GLU A 382 -1.70 3.47 -12.56
C GLU A 382 -1.91 2.08 -13.15
N TRP A 383 -0.98 1.61 -13.98
CA TRP A 383 -1.06 0.26 -14.53
C TRP A 383 -1.04 -0.80 -13.43
N ILE A 384 -0.18 -0.66 -12.41
CA ILE A 384 -0.16 -1.59 -11.27
C ILE A 384 -1.49 -1.52 -10.50
N VAL A 385 -2.02 -0.32 -10.26
CA VAL A 385 -3.32 -0.13 -9.60
C VAL A 385 -4.42 -0.89 -10.35
N ASN A 386 -4.48 -0.73 -11.67
CA ASN A 386 -5.55 -1.29 -12.49
C ASN A 386 -5.41 -2.79 -12.78
N ASN A 387 -4.19 -3.32 -12.79
CA ASN A 387 -3.94 -4.70 -13.27
C ASN A 387 -3.43 -5.65 -12.18
N LYS A 388 -2.93 -5.13 -11.07
CA LYS A 388 -2.23 -5.93 -10.05
C LYS A 388 -2.80 -5.76 -8.66
N LYS A 389 -3.02 -4.53 -8.21
CA LYS A 389 -3.43 -4.24 -6.84
C LYS A 389 -4.16 -2.89 -6.78
N PRO A 390 -5.51 -2.85 -6.70
CA PRO A 390 -6.28 -1.60 -6.69
C PRO A 390 -5.88 -0.61 -5.58
N THR A 391 -5.34 -1.10 -4.47
CA THR A 391 -4.87 -0.29 -3.33
C THR A 391 -3.39 0.09 -3.44
N PHE A 392 -2.71 -0.24 -4.55
CA PHE A 392 -1.26 -0.09 -4.69
C PHE A 392 -0.77 1.32 -4.38
N ALA A 393 -1.40 2.37 -4.90
CA ALA A 393 -0.95 3.74 -4.66
C ALA A 393 -1.04 4.16 -3.18
N ILE A 394 -2.08 3.72 -2.48
CA ILE A 394 -2.26 3.96 -1.04
C ILE A 394 -1.15 3.24 -0.25
N GLU A 395 -0.92 1.96 -0.57
CA GLU A 395 0.11 1.16 0.09
C GLU A 395 1.52 1.67 -0.24
N LEU A 396 1.78 2.03 -1.49
CA LEU A 396 3.04 2.61 -1.98
C LEU A 396 3.35 3.90 -1.21
N ASN A 397 2.42 4.85 -1.15
CA ASN A 397 2.58 6.08 -0.38
C ASN A 397 2.97 5.76 1.08
N ARG A 398 2.28 4.80 1.69
CA ARG A 398 2.53 4.40 3.08
C ARG A 398 3.93 3.78 3.28
N THR A 399 4.43 2.99 2.34
CA THR A 399 5.77 2.37 2.47
C THR A 399 6.89 3.40 2.65
N ALA A 400 6.76 4.60 2.09
CA ALA A 400 7.74 5.68 2.28
C ALA A 400 7.80 6.17 3.74
N SER A 401 6.68 6.08 4.48
CA SER A 401 6.68 6.27 5.93
C SER A 401 7.22 5.04 6.67
N ASP A 402 6.75 3.84 6.32
CA ASP A 402 6.96 2.63 7.11
C ASP A 402 8.37 2.05 7.01
N TYR A 403 9.05 2.23 5.86
CA TYR A 403 10.33 1.57 5.61
C TYR A 403 11.49 2.48 6.00
N SER A 404 12.42 1.93 6.80
CA SER A 404 13.63 2.66 7.19
C SER A 404 14.61 2.86 6.03
N THR A 405 14.66 1.91 5.09
CA THR A 405 15.38 2.02 3.82
C THR A 405 14.44 1.60 2.71
N TRP A 406 14.16 2.53 1.81
CA TRP A 406 13.15 2.35 0.78
C TRP A 406 13.80 1.88 -0.53
N SER A 407 13.12 1.02 -1.28
CA SER A 407 13.42 0.77 -2.68
C SER A 407 12.15 0.36 -3.42
N TRP A 408 12.09 0.65 -4.72
CA TRP A 408 10.97 0.24 -5.56
C TRP A 408 10.77 -1.28 -5.53
N ASP A 409 11.86 -2.05 -5.62
CA ASP A 409 11.77 -3.51 -5.65
C ASP A 409 11.20 -4.08 -4.35
N THR A 410 11.63 -3.56 -3.20
CA THR A 410 11.12 -4.02 -1.88
C THR A 410 9.66 -3.63 -1.69
N ALA A 411 9.28 -2.39 -2.04
CA ALA A 411 7.90 -1.94 -1.96
C ALA A 411 6.99 -2.79 -2.86
N CYS A 412 7.36 -2.99 -4.13
CA CYS A 412 6.59 -3.84 -5.04
C CYS A 412 6.46 -5.28 -4.52
N ARG A 413 7.56 -5.92 -4.09
CA ARG A 413 7.48 -7.30 -3.56
C ARG A 413 6.56 -7.41 -2.36
N ASN A 414 6.60 -6.46 -1.45
CA ASN A 414 5.79 -6.50 -0.24
C ASN A 414 4.30 -6.24 -0.53
N ILE A 415 3.98 -5.40 -1.50
CA ILE A 415 2.59 -5.03 -1.82
C ILE A 415 1.93 -6.02 -2.78
N THR A 416 2.66 -6.46 -3.81
CA THR A 416 2.11 -7.26 -4.93
C THR A 416 2.63 -8.70 -4.96
N GLY A 417 3.71 -9.01 -4.23
CA GLY A 417 4.42 -10.29 -4.33
C GLY A 417 5.45 -10.34 -5.47
N GLU A 418 5.52 -9.32 -6.35
CA GLU A 418 6.40 -9.29 -7.52
C GLU A 418 7.44 -8.16 -7.41
N GLY A 419 8.66 -8.40 -7.89
CA GLY A 419 9.70 -7.36 -7.97
C GLY A 419 9.40 -6.30 -9.03
N VAL A 420 9.91 -5.08 -8.83
CA VAL A 420 9.59 -3.93 -9.71
C VAL A 420 10.02 -4.18 -11.16
N GLN A 421 11.16 -4.83 -11.39
CA GLN A 421 11.62 -5.16 -12.74
C GLN A 421 10.64 -6.09 -13.47
N ALA A 422 10.06 -7.07 -12.77
CA ALA A 422 9.10 -7.99 -13.36
C ALA A 422 7.80 -7.28 -13.73
N LEU A 423 7.31 -6.41 -12.84
CA LEU A 423 6.14 -5.57 -13.08
C LEU A 423 6.38 -4.60 -14.25
N TRP A 424 7.56 -3.97 -14.30
CA TRP A 424 7.93 -3.07 -15.39
C TRP A 424 7.94 -3.77 -16.73
N ASN A 425 8.53 -4.98 -16.80
CA ASN A 425 8.55 -5.76 -18.03
C ASN A 425 7.14 -6.09 -18.52
N GLN A 426 6.22 -6.43 -17.62
CA GLN A 426 4.82 -6.69 -17.95
C GLN A 426 4.09 -5.43 -18.40
N TYR A 427 4.32 -4.30 -17.71
CA TYR A 427 3.81 -3.00 -18.13
C TYR A 427 4.25 -2.67 -19.55
N GLN A 428 5.55 -2.76 -19.85
CA GLN A 428 6.11 -2.49 -21.17
C GLN A 428 5.56 -3.42 -22.27
N GLN A 429 5.28 -4.68 -21.94
CA GLN A 429 4.63 -5.63 -22.85
C GLN A 429 3.15 -5.31 -23.11
N SER A 430 2.45 -4.71 -22.13
CA SER A 430 1.05 -4.32 -22.26
C SER A 430 0.83 -3.09 -23.14
N LEU A 431 1.88 -2.29 -23.36
CA LEU A 431 1.82 -1.13 -24.23
C LEU A 431 1.88 -1.54 -25.69
N GLN A 432 1.05 -0.91 -26.53
CA GLN A 432 1.04 -1.13 -27.98
C GLN A 432 2.36 -0.68 -28.61
#